data_AF-A0A2V8KJC9-F1
#
_entry.id   AF-A0A2V8KJC9-F1
#
_cell.length_a   1.000
_cell.length_b   1.000
_cell.length_c   1.000
_cell.angle_alpha   90.00
_cell.angle_beta   90.00
_cell.angle_gamma   90.00
#
_symmetry.space_group_name_H-M   'P 1'
#
loop_
_entity.id
_entity.type
_entity.pdbx_description
1 polymer ?
#
loop_
_entity_poly.entity_id
_entity_poly.type
_entity_poly.pdbx_seq_one_letter_code
_entity_poly.pdbx_strand_id
1 'polypeptide(L)' 'MPQNGEINDGFGVYKSVCCGSEIIITKGAIFPNCPNHPRYTTIWKLHSDENTIRLTGKKKSELKPVA' A
#
# COMPACT_ATOMS: atom_id res chain seq x y z
N MET A 1 8.80 -11.11 1.72
CA MET A 1 7.37 -10.79 1.51
C MET A 1 6.73 -10.90 2.87
N PRO A 2 6.12 -9.82 3.40
CA PRO A 2 5.53 -9.84 4.74
C PRO A 2 4.37 -10.84 4.87
N GLN A 3 4.19 -11.36 6.07
CA GLN A 3 3.13 -12.27 6.49
C GLN A 3 2.12 -11.56 7.38
N ASN A 4 0.92 -12.11 7.51
CA ASN A 4 -0.07 -11.60 8.46
C ASN A 4 0.51 -11.55 9.89
N GLY A 5 0.25 -10.45 10.60
CA GLY A 5 0.79 -10.19 11.93
C GLY A 5 2.10 -9.40 11.95
N GLU A 6 2.83 -9.31 10.82
CA GLU A 6 4.02 -8.44 10.73
C GLU A 6 3.63 -6.96 10.63
N ILE A 7 4.51 -6.07 11.10
CA ILE A 7 4.33 -4.62 11.00
C ILE A 7 4.95 -4.14 9.68
N ASN A 8 4.20 -3.35 8.91
CA ASN A 8 4.73 -2.73 7.70
C ASN A 8 5.56 -1.50 8.03
N ASP A 9 6.80 -1.43 7.53
CA ASP A 9 7.63 -0.22 7.68
C ASP A 9 7.38 0.84 6.59
N GLY A 10 6.70 0.48 5.50
CA GLY A 10 6.44 1.36 4.35
C GLY A 10 4.98 1.79 4.19
N PHE A 11 4.67 2.41 3.05
CA PHE A 11 3.30 2.63 2.59
C PHE A 11 3.19 2.06 1.18
N GLY A 12 2.12 1.30 0.91
CA GLY A 12 1.92 0.77 -0.44
C GLY A 12 0.69 -0.11 -0.58
N VAL A 13 0.43 -0.50 -1.82
CA VAL A 13 -0.57 -1.51 -2.16
C VAL A 13 0.11 -2.87 -2.10
N TYR A 14 -0.48 -3.81 -1.37
CA TYR A 14 0.00 -5.17 -1.25
C TYR A 14 -1.03 -6.13 -1.83
N LYS A 15 -0.57 -7.17 -2.50
CA LYS A 15 -1.37 -8.23 -3.09
C LYS A 15 -1.13 -9.54 -2.37
N SER A 16 -2.20 -10.24 -2.01
CA SER A 16 -2.12 -11.54 -1.36
C SER A 16 -1.63 -12.61 -2.34
N VAL A 17 -0.72 -13.46 -1.90
CA VAL A 17 -0.20 -14.55 -2.75
C VAL A 17 -1.24 -15.66 -2.97
N CYS A 18 -2.15 -15.87 -2.00
CA CYS A 18 -3.12 -16.96 -2.05
C CYS A 18 -4.21 -16.80 -3.11
N CYS A 19 -4.73 -15.59 -3.31
CA CYS A 19 -5.83 -15.34 -4.24
C CYS A 19 -5.77 -13.98 -4.94
N GLY A 20 -4.70 -13.20 -4.72
CA GLY A 20 -4.50 -11.94 -5.41
C GLY A 20 -5.34 -10.78 -4.89
N SER A 21 -5.88 -10.85 -3.67
CA SER A 21 -6.60 -9.73 -3.06
C SER A 21 -5.65 -8.57 -2.78
N GLU A 22 -6.10 -7.34 -3.00
CA GLU A 22 -5.28 -6.14 -2.83
C GLU A 22 -5.71 -5.37 -1.58
N ILE A 23 -4.72 -4.85 -0.84
CA ILE A 23 -4.92 -4.02 0.35
C ILE A 23 -3.96 -2.84 0.33
N ILE A 24 -4.39 -1.72 0.91
CA ILE A 24 -3.53 -0.55 1.16
C ILE A 24 -3.07 -0.65 2.62
N ILE A 25 -1.75 -0.70 2.84
CA ILE A 25 -1.17 -0.77 4.19
C ILE A 25 -0.26 0.44 4.40
N THR A 26 -0.50 1.15 5.49
CA THR A 26 0.30 2.30 5.92
C THR A 26 1.48 1.88 6.78
N LYS A 27 2.44 2.78 6.97
CA LYS A 27 3.57 2.54 7.88
C LYS A 27 3.05 2.32 9.29
N GLY A 28 3.59 1.33 9.98
CA GLY A 28 3.20 0.92 11.32
C GLY A 28 1.93 0.06 11.38
N ALA A 29 1.22 -0.15 10.27
CA ALA A 29 0.05 -1.03 10.26
C ALA A 29 0.47 -2.51 10.21
N ILE A 30 -0.35 -3.36 10.84
CA ILE A 30 -0.16 -4.81 10.87
C ILE A 30 -0.77 -5.42 9.62
N PHE A 31 -0.07 -6.35 8.98
CA PHE A 31 -0.61 -7.10 7.85
C PHE A 31 -1.79 -7.97 8.31
N PRO A 32 -2.99 -7.79 7.72
CA PRO A 32 -4.15 -8.57 8.10
C PRO A 32 -4.09 -9.99 7.50
N ASN A 33 -5.00 -10.86 7.95
CA ASN A 33 -5.31 -12.08 7.22
C ASN A 33 -6.01 -11.75 5.90
N CYS A 34 -5.87 -12.64 4.91
CA CYS A 34 -6.59 -12.53 3.66
C CYS A 34 -8.10 -12.61 3.91
N PRO A 35 -8.93 -11.67 3.42
CA PRO A 35 -10.37 -11.68 3.64
C PRO A 35 -11.05 -12.94 3.07
N ASN A 36 -10.53 -13.47 1.95
CA ASN A 36 -11.03 -14.70 1.35
C ASN A 36 -10.53 -15.99 2.02
N HIS A 37 -9.42 -15.89 2.77
CA HIS A 37 -8.73 -17.05 3.36
C HIS A 37 -8.30 -16.74 4.80
N PRO A 38 -9.23 -16.41 5.71
CA PRO A 38 -8.89 -15.88 7.03
C PRO A 38 -8.24 -16.91 7.97
N ARG A 39 -8.35 -18.20 7.64
CA ARG A 39 -7.82 -19.31 8.44
C ARG A 39 -6.39 -19.72 8.09
N TYR A 40 -5.83 -19.16 7.02
CA TYR A 40 -4.51 -19.55 6.51
C TYR A 40 -3.52 -18.40 6.63
N THR A 41 -2.25 -18.75 6.82
CA THR A 41 -1.16 -17.78 6.78
C THR A 41 -1.18 -17.04 5.45
N THR A 42 -1.30 -15.72 5.52
CA THR A 42 -1.38 -14.86 4.34
C THR A 42 -0.04 -14.21 4.12
N ILE A 43 0.51 -14.42 2.92
CA ILE A 43 1.72 -13.73 2.46
C ILE A 43 1.28 -12.59 1.56
N TRP A 44 1.81 -11.40 1.84
CA TRP A 44 1.54 -10.16 1.11
C TRP A 44 2.77 -9.79 0.29
N LYS A 45 2.57 -9.57 -1.02
CA LYS A 45 3.61 -9.07 -1.92
C LYS A 45 3.32 -7.61 -2.21
N LEU A 46 4.31 -6.73 -2.05
CA LEU A 46 4.15 -5.35 -2.48
C LEU A 46 3.81 -5.34 -3.98
N HIS A 47 2.64 -4.82 -4.30
CA HIS A 47 2.23 -4.56 -5.65
C HIS A 47 2.90 -3.24 -6.05
N SER A 48 4.21 -3.33 -6.34
CA SER A 48 4.98 -2.20 -6.85
C SER A 48 4.43 -1.83 -8.21
N ASP A 49 3.47 -0.92 -8.23
CA ASP A 49 3.20 -0.16 -9.42
C ASP A 49 4.33 0.86 -9.54
N GLU A 50 5.30 0.58 -10.42
CA GLU A 50 6.34 1.54 -10.87
C GLU A 50 5.75 2.86 -11.41
N ASN A 51 4.42 3.06 -11.36
CA ASN A 51 3.70 4.22 -11.87
C ASN A 51 2.85 4.92 -10.79
N THR A 52 3.17 4.78 -9.50
CA THR A 52 2.53 5.60 -8.43
C THR A 52 3.35 6.83 -8.00
N ILE A 53 4.59 6.99 -8.45
CA ILE A 53 5.31 8.29 -8.34
C ILE A 53 4.92 9.22 -9.50
N ARG A 54 3.62 9.41 -9.73
CA ARG A 54 3.11 10.52 -10.58
C ARG A 54 1.97 11.30 -9.94
N LEU A 55 1.51 10.93 -8.74
CA LEU A 55 0.42 11.64 -8.06
C LEU A 55 0.88 12.77 -7.11
N THR A 56 2.18 13.03 -6.97
CA THR A 56 2.69 14.22 -6.24
C THR A 56 3.40 15.24 -7.13
N GLY A 57 3.30 15.08 -8.46
CA GLY A 57 3.97 15.94 -9.44
C GLY A 57 3.10 17.01 -10.11
N LYS A 58 2.10 17.59 -9.45
CA LYS A 58 1.48 18.88 -9.88
C LYS A 58 1.04 19.71 -8.68
N LYS A 59 2.01 20.26 -7.95
CA LYS A 59 1.80 21.47 -7.15
C LYS A 59 2.86 22.50 -7.49
N LYS A 60 2.67 23.17 -8.63
CA LYS A 60 3.15 24.55 -8.84
C LYS A 60 2.37 25.17 -10.00
N SER A 61 1.46 26.08 -9.68
CA SER A 61 1.39 27.41 -10.31
C SER A 61 0.47 28.31 -9.47
N GLU A 62 1.05 29.17 -8.62
CA GLU A 62 1.12 30.63 -8.79
C GLU A 62 -0.10 31.38 -8.23
N LEU A 63 -0.18 31.53 -6.90
CA LEU A 63 -0.93 32.64 -6.31
C LEU A 63 0.04 33.82 -6.19
N LYS A 64 -0.04 34.77 -7.12
CA LYS A 64 0.56 36.10 -6.93
C LYS A 64 -0.41 36.93 -6.07
N PRO A 65 0.04 37.57 -4.98
CA PRO A 65 -0.75 38.58 -4.31
C PRO A 65 -0.79 39.83 -5.20
N VAL A 66 -1.98 40.41 -5.42
CA VAL A 66 -2.09 41.77 -5.93
C VAL A 66 -2.35 42.70 -4.73
N ALA A 67 -1.57 43.77 -4.70
CA ALA A 67 -1.57 44.84 -3.71
C ALA A 67 -2.78 45.77 -3.89
#